data_AF-A0A6H5L3I2-F1
#
_entry.id   AF-A0A6H5L3I2-F1
#
_cell.length_a   1.000
_cell.length_b   1.000
_cell.length_c   1.000
_cell.angle_alpha   90.00
_cell.angle_beta   90.00
_cell.angle_gamma   90.00
#
_symmetry.space_group_name_H-M   'P 1'
#
loop_
_entity.id
_entity.type
_entity.pdbx_description
1 polymer ?
#
loop_
_entity_poly.entity_id
_entity_poly.type
_entity_poly.pdbx_seq_one_letter_code
_entity_poly.pdbx_strand_id
1 'polypeptide(L)'
;MAGGVGYRGGQESDWVSRLGEDLVAFNMGDEKEGGEWKDSAKDPEVWYNKVEDVAAWLMRKWHRQEAEASAKRQRMRAAEAALVANYVPG
;
A
#
# COMPACT_ATOMS: atom_id res chain seq x y z
N MET A 1 38.42 -32.72 2.64
CA MET A 1 38.15 -31.63 1.68
C MET A 1 36.67 -31.30 1.77
N ALA A 2 36.29 -30.40 2.69
CA ALA A 2 34.90 -29.97 2.85
C ALA A 2 34.56 -29.01 1.70
N GLY A 3 33.66 -29.45 0.81
CA GLY A 3 33.19 -28.67 -0.32
C GLY A 3 32.47 -27.41 0.15
N GLY A 4 32.86 -26.28 -0.43
CA GLY A 4 32.39 -24.95 -0.08
C GLY A 4 30.86 -24.84 -0.09
N VAL A 5 30.33 -24.25 0.98
CA VAL A 5 28.97 -23.74 1.03
C VAL A 5 28.88 -22.63 0.00
N GLY A 6 28.32 -22.94 -1.17
CA GLY A 6 28.06 -21.96 -2.20
C GLY A 6 27.15 -20.87 -1.64
N TYR A 7 27.59 -19.61 -1.70
CA TYR A 7 26.80 -18.43 -1.39
C TYR A 7 25.57 -18.38 -2.33
N ARG A 8 24.47 -19.02 -1.93
CA ARG A 8 23.13 -18.79 -2.52
C ARG A 8 22.52 -17.60 -1.80
N GLY A 9 22.68 -16.42 -2.37
CA GLY A 9 22.00 -15.21 -1.90
C GLY A 9 22.96 -14.05 -1.67
N GLY A 10 23.12 -13.21 -2.69
CA GLY A 10 23.83 -11.94 -2.56
C GLY A 10 22.86 -10.82 -2.17
N GLN A 11 23.40 -9.63 -1.89
CA GLN A 11 22.61 -8.42 -1.65
C GLN A 11 21.52 -8.19 -2.71
N GLU A 12 21.81 -8.54 -3.96
CA GLU A 12 20.88 -8.43 -5.07
C GLU A 12 19.65 -9.34 -4.92
N SER A 13 19.80 -10.59 -4.46
CA SER A 13 18.65 -11.48 -4.27
C SER A 13 17.80 -11.05 -3.08
N ASP A 14 18.43 -10.55 -2.01
CA ASP A 14 17.73 -9.99 -0.85
C ASP A 14 16.91 -8.76 -1.27
N TRP A 15 17.48 -7.91 -2.11
CA TRP A 15 16.81 -6.73 -2.63
C TRP A 15 15.61 -7.10 -3.51
N VAL A 16 15.79 -8.06 -4.44
CA VAL A 16 14.72 -8.60 -5.30
C VAL A 16 13.61 -9.26 -4.47
N SER A 17 13.94 -10.01 -3.42
CA SER A 17 12.92 -10.63 -2.55
C SER A 17 12.10 -9.58 -1.81
N ARG A 18 12.75 -8.56 -1.23
CA ARG A 18 12.07 -7.45 -0.53
C ARG A 18 11.20 -6.62 -1.47
N LEU A 19 11.69 -6.31 -2.66
CA LEU A 19 10.89 -5.62 -3.68
C LEU A 19 9.66 -6.44 -4.08
N GLY A 20 9.81 -7.77 -4.17
CA GLY A 20 8.69 -8.68 -4.41
C GLY A 20 7.70 -8.76 -3.25
N GLU A 21 8.10 -8.49 -2.01
CA GLU A 21 7.18 -8.37 -0.87
C GLU A 21 6.45 -7.03 -0.90
N ASP A 22 7.18 -5.94 -1.20
CA ASP A 22 6.63 -4.59 -1.33
C ASP A 22 5.57 -4.50 -2.43
N LEU A 23 5.78 -5.15 -3.58
CA LEU A 23 4.78 -5.22 -4.66
C LEU A 23 3.46 -5.86 -4.22
N VAL A 24 3.50 -6.89 -3.35
CA VAL A 24 2.27 -7.45 -2.77
C VAL A 24 1.62 -6.45 -1.83
N ALA A 25 2.41 -5.80 -0.98
CA ALA A 25 1.92 -4.80 -0.03
C ALA A 25 1.23 -3.62 -0.74
N PHE A 26 1.70 -3.25 -1.93
CA PHE A 26 1.11 -2.20 -2.76
C PHE A 26 -0.05 -2.66 -3.65
N ASN A 27 -0.55 -3.89 -3.45
CA ASN A 27 -1.64 -4.47 -4.25
C ASN A 27 -1.29 -4.59 -5.75
N MET A 28 -0.02 -4.82 -6.06
CA MET A 28 0.52 -5.13 -7.38
C MET A 28 0.88 -6.62 -7.47
N GLY A 29 0.00 -7.49 -6.95
CA GLY A 29 0.22 -8.95 -6.95
C GLY A 29 0.40 -9.51 -8.37
N ASP A 30 -0.40 -9.01 -9.32
CA ASP A 30 -0.36 -9.43 -10.72
C ASP A 30 0.99 -9.11 -11.39
N GLU A 31 1.59 -7.97 -11.01
CA GLU A 31 2.94 -7.59 -11.45
C GLU A 31 3.99 -8.56 -10.92
N LYS A 32 3.91 -8.91 -9.63
CA LYS A 32 4.80 -9.89 -9.01
C LYS A 32 4.71 -11.25 -9.70
N GLU A 33 3.50 -11.70 -9.99
CA GLU A 33 3.24 -12.99 -10.65
C GLU A 33 3.65 -13.00 -12.12
N GLY A 34 3.40 -11.91 -12.85
CA GLY A 34 3.83 -11.73 -14.24
C GLY A 34 5.33 -11.48 -14.40
N GLY A 35 6.01 -11.03 -13.34
CA GLY A 35 7.45 -10.77 -13.33
C GLY A 35 7.89 -9.54 -14.12
N GLU A 36 6.96 -8.77 -14.71
CA GLU A 36 7.23 -7.58 -15.52
C GLU A 36 7.94 -6.46 -14.73
N TRP A 37 7.76 -6.46 -13.41
CA TRP A 37 8.48 -5.55 -12.51
C TRP A 37 9.99 -5.78 -12.54
N LYS A 38 10.46 -7.01 -12.79
CA LYS A 38 11.90 -7.31 -12.86
C LYS A 38 12.54 -6.69 -14.09
N ASP A 39 11.79 -6.63 -15.19
CA ASP A 39 12.23 -5.98 -16.41
C ASP A 39 12.11 -4.46 -16.29
N SER A 40 11.05 -3.97 -15.65
CA SER A 40 10.88 -2.55 -15.32
C SER A 40 11.98 -2.04 -14.37
N ALA A 41 12.40 -2.84 -13.39
CA ALA A 41 13.42 -2.49 -12.41
C ALA A 41 14.84 -2.42 -12.97
N LYS A 42 15.07 -2.92 -14.19
CA LYS A 42 16.36 -2.76 -14.89
C LYS A 42 16.54 -1.35 -15.45
N ASP A 43 15.44 -0.63 -15.66
CA ASP A 43 15.44 0.75 -16.11
C ASP A 43 14.98 1.67 -14.96
N PRO A 44 15.88 2.52 -14.41
CA PRO A 44 15.55 3.39 -13.30
C PRO A 44 14.39 4.36 -13.56
N GLU A 45 14.24 4.85 -14.79
CA GLU A 45 13.19 5.82 -15.15
C GLU A 45 11.83 5.12 -15.23
N VAL A 46 11.78 3.95 -15.86
CA VAL A 46 10.57 3.12 -15.92
C VAL A 46 10.13 2.69 -14.52
N TRP A 47 11.08 2.26 -13.69
CA TRP A 47 10.78 1.88 -12.30
C TRP A 47 10.26 3.04 -11.47
N TYR A 48 10.87 4.22 -11.58
CA TYR A 48 10.44 5.42 -10.87
C TYR A 48 9.01 5.81 -11.24
N ASN A 49 8.69 5.90 -12.53
CA ASN A 49 7.35 6.25 -13.01
C ASN A 49 6.30 5.27 -12.48
N LYS A 50 6.64 3.97 -12.44
CA LYS A 50 5.75 2.93 -11.93
C LYS A 50 5.47 3.09 -10.43
N VAL A 51 6.49 3.43 -9.64
CA VAL A 51 6.33 3.76 -8.22
C VAL A 51 5.46 5.00 -8.03
N GLU A 52 5.64 6.04 -8.85
CA GLU A 52 4.79 7.25 -8.79
C GLU A 52 3.32 6.94 -9.09
N ASP A 53 3.03 6.13 -10.12
CA ASP A 53 1.66 5.75 -10.48
C ASP A 53 0.94 5.01 -9.33
N VAL A 54 1.67 4.11 -8.67
CA VAL A 54 1.16 3.31 -7.55
C VAL A 54 0.94 4.20 -6.33
N ALA A 55 1.88 5.09 -6.03
CA ALA A 55 1.74 6.07 -4.95
C ALA A 55 0.51 6.96 -5.19
N ALA A 56 0.31 7.45 -6.43
CA ALA A 56 -0.85 8.23 -6.79
C ALA A 56 -2.16 7.45 -6.61
N TRP A 57 -2.18 6.16 -6.99
CA TRP A 57 -3.34 5.30 -6.76
C TRP A 57 -3.64 5.10 -5.26
N LEU A 58 -2.63 4.82 -4.44
CA LEU A 58 -2.77 4.66 -2.99
C LEU A 58 -3.31 5.94 -2.33
N MET A 59 -2.77 7.10 -2.71
CA MET A 59 -3.23 8.39 -2.19
C MET A 59 -4.69 8.67 -2.55
N ARG A 60 -5.11 8.37 -3.79
CA ARG A 60 -6.53 8.48 -4.19
C ARG A 60 -7.43 7.58 -3.35
N LYS A 61 -7.02 6.32 -3.13
CA LYS A 61 -7.77 5.36 -2.30
C LYS A 61 -7.86 5.82 -0.84
N TRP A 62 -6.75 6.33 -0.28
CA TRP A 62 -6.71 6.91 1.06
C TRP A 62 -7.67 8.08 1.21
N HIS A 63 -7.62 9.06 0.31
CA HIS A 63 -8.51 10.23 0.35
C HIS A 63 -9.99 9.84 0.32
N ARG A 64 -10.35 8.81 -0.46
CA ARG A 64 -11.71 8.27 -0.48
C ARG A 64 -12.12 7.70 0.88
N GLN A 65 -11.27 6.86 1.47
CA GLN A 65 -11.56 6.28 2.79
C GLN A 65 -11.65 7.34 3.89
N GLU A 66 -10.76 8.35 3.87
CA GLU A 66 -10.81 9.43 4.86
C GLU A 66 -12.06 10.29 4.70
N ALA A 67 -12.51 10.55 3.47
CA ALA A 67 -13.76 11.25 3.21
C ALA A 67 -14.98 10.47 3.76
N GLU A 68 -15.03 9.15 3.54
CA GLU A 68 -16.08 8.28 4.07
C GLU A 68 -16.06 8.24 5.60
N ALA A 69 -14.88 8.11 6.20
CA ALA A 69 -14.69 8.13 7.66
C ALA A 69 -15.08 9.49 8.27
N SER A 70 -14.74 10.59 7.60
CA SER A 70 -15.14 11.94 8.00
C SER A 70 -16.66 12.11 7.95
N ALA A 71 -17.31 11.70 6.86
CA ALA A 71 -18.76 11.74 6.74
C ALA A 71 -19.45 10.90 7.83
N LYS A 72 -18.92 9.71 8.14
CA LYS A 72 -19.42 8.88 9.25
C LYS A 72 -19.30 9.61 10.59
N ARG A 73 -18.14 10.23 10.88
CA ARG A 73 -17.93 11.03 12.09
C ARG A 73 -18.89 12.22 12.19
N GLN A 74 -19.20 12.88 11.07
CA GLN A 74 -20.17 13.98 11.06
C GLN A 74 -21.59 13.48 11.34
N ARG A 75 -22.01 12.36 10.75
CA ARG A 75 -23.32 11.76 11.01
C ARG A 75 -23.50 11.35 12.47
N MET A 76 -22.47 10.75 13.08
CA MET A 76 -22.50 10.39 14.51
C MET A 76 -22.63 11.63 15.40
N ARG A 77 -21.84 12.68 15.16
CA ARG A 77 -21.95 13.95 15.90
C ARG A 77 -23.34 14.60 15.75
N ALA A 78 -23.92 14.57 14.55
CA ALA A 78 -25.26 15.09 14.32
C ALA A 78 -26.34 14.28 15.07
N ALA A 79 -26.21 12.95 15.10
CA ALA A 79 -27.12 12.08 15.85
C ALA A 79 -26.99 12.29 17.37
N GLU A 80 -25.77 12.40 17.91
CA GLU A 80 -25.52 12.72 19.31
C GLU A 80 -26.10 14.09 19.68
N ALA A 81 -25.89 15.11 18.86
CA ALA A 81 -26.46 16.44 19.08
C ALA A 81 -27.99 16.42 19.09
N ALA A 82 -28.62 15.64 18.22
CA ALA A 82 -30.08 15.48 18.18
C ALA A 82 -30.62 14.73 19.42
N LEU A 83 -29.88 13.76 19.95
CA LEU A 83 -30.25 13.08 21.20
C LEU A 83 -30.14 14.02 22.41
N VAL A 84 -29.09 14.83 22.49
CA VAL A 84 -28.92 15.83 23.56
C VAL A 84 -30.01 16.90 23.48
N ALA A 85 -30.35 17.38 22.28
CA ALA A 85 -31.39 18.40 22.10
C ALA A 85 -32.80 17.93 22.50
N ASN A 86 -33.08 16.63 22.39
CA ASN A 86 -34.37 16.03 22.76
C ASN A 86 -34.42 15.54 24.22
N TYR A 87 -33.33 15.68 24.98
CA TYR A 87 -33.31 15.33 26.39
C TYR A 87 -33.87 16.49 27.23
N VAL A 88 -35.10 16.34 27.74
CA VAL A 88 -35.66 17.22 28.77
C VAL A 88 -35.32 16.59 30.13
N PRO A 89 -34.48 17.23 30.96
CA PRO A 89 -34.31 16.79 32.34
C PRO A 89 -35.62 17.08 33.09
N GLY A 90 -36.25 16.03 33.61
CA GLY A 90 -37.39 16.12 34.51
C GLY A 90 -36.98 16.48 35.94
#